data_AF-A0A9Q3M9U1-F1
#
_entry.id   AF-A0A9Q3M9U1-F1
#
_cell.length_a   1.000
_cell.length_b   1.000
_cell.length_c   1.000
_cell.angle_alpha   90.00
_cell.angle_beta   90.00
_cell.angle_gamma   90.00
#
_symmetry.space_group_name_H-M   'P 1'
#
loop_
_entity.id
_entity.type
_entity.pdbx_description
1 polymer ?
#
loop_
_entity_poly.entity_id
_entity_poly.type
_entity_poly.pdbx_seq_one_letter_code
_entity_poly.pdbx_strand_id
1 'polypeptide(L)'
;MFRIVCAIGLSCLSATIAYGQSPRFCRNSVAPGEEIETRFMGIGYALLMHALAEKYCGAEPAPMAPKFLGHLKRQGCGPETEIYRDVEMSISKLDGANLKLLAQGGGPGLSLSERQAQDWAASASKELGGCERLIKLHNSEPESWQ
;
A
#
# COMPACT_ATOMS: atom_id res chain seq x y z
N MET A 1 0.59 -12.45 -63.26
CA MET A 1 0.08 -13.66 -62.59
C MET A 1 1.31 -14.37 -62.03
N PHE A 2 1.65 -14.51 -60.76
CA PHE A 2 0.91 -14.54 -59.49
C PHE A 2 1.75 -13.77 -58.44
N ARG A 3 1.51 -12.46 -58.31
CA ARG A 3 1.56 -11.81 -57.01
C ARG A 3 0.30 -12.30 -56.28
N ILE A 4 0.34 -12.46 -54.95
CA ILE A 4 -0.70 -13.05 -54.06
C ILE A 4 -0.41 -14.51 -53.69
N VAL A 5 0.58 -14.75 -52.82
CA VAL A 5 0.57 -15.94 -51.92
C VAL A 5 1.06 -15.60 -50.50
N CYS A 6 1.80 -14.52 -50.26
CA CYS A 6 2.36 -14.26 -48.92
C CYS A 6 1.48 -13.44 -47.96
N ALA A 7 0.15 -13.38 -48.12
CA ALA A 7 -0.69 -12.42 -47.39
C ALA A 7 -1.79 -13.01 -46.48
N ILE A 8 -1.82 -14.31 -46.18
CA ILE A 8 -2.88 -14.90 -45.33
C ILE A 8 -2.31 -15.79 -44.20
N GLY A 9 -1.17 -15.41 -43.64
CA GLY A 9 -0.54 -16.18 -42.56
C GLY A 9 -0.21 -15.42 -41.27
N LEU A 10 -0.53 -14.11 -41.20
CA LEU A 10 -0.06 -13.25 -40.09
C LEU A 10 -1.14 -12.34 -39.50
N SER A 11 -2.41 -12.70 -39.62
CA SER A 11 -3.52 -11.93 -39.04
C SER A 11 -4.04 -12.47 -37.69
N CYS A 12 -3.45 -13.53 -37.13
CA CYS A 12 -3.92 -14.15 -35.87
C CYS A 12 -3.05 -13.89 -34.63
N LEU A 13 -2.03 -13.04 -34.69
CA LEU A 13 -1.10 -12.79 -33.56
C LEU A 13 -1.12 -11.34 -33.03
N SER A 14 -2.16 -10.58 -33.39
CA SER A 14 -2.41 -9.24 -32.82
C SER A 14 -3.73 -9.19 -32.05
N ALA A 15 -4.22 -10.33 -31.58
CA ALA A 15 -4.94 -10.31 -30.32
C ALA A 15 -3.88 -10.14 -29.23
N THR A 16 -3.40 -8.91 -29.03
CA THR A 16 -3.10 -8.51 -27.66
C THR A 16 -4.39 -8.79 -26.93
N ILE A 17 -4.41 -9.90 -26.19
CA ILE A 17 -5.35 -10.09 -25.11
C ILE A 17 -5.04 -8.90 -24.22
N ALA A 18 -5.76 -7.80 -24.43
CA ALA A 18 -6.08 -6.92 -23.34
C ALA A 18 -6.71 -7.90 -22.36
N TYR A 19 -5.91 -8.39 -21.41
CA TYR A 19 -6.47 -8.89 -20.18
C TYR A 19 -7.32 -7.71 -19.75
N GLY A 20 -8.62 -7.81 -20.01
CA GLY A 20 -9.60 -6.98 -19.35
C GLY A 20 -9.43 -7.36 -17.91
N GLN A 21 -8.42 -6.74 -17.26
CA GLN A 21 -8.23 -6.80 -15.84
C GLN A 21 -9.59 -6.40 -15.33
N SER A 22 -10.23 -7.34 -14.62
CA SER A 22 -11.57 -7.14 -14.10
C SER A 22 -11.68 -5.71 -13.58
N PRO A 23 -12.77 -4.97 -13.85
CA PRO A 23 -12.98 -3.62 -13.31
C PRO A 23 -12.77 -3.53 -11.78
N ARG A 24 -12.66 -4.68 -11.10
CA ARG A 24 -12.40 -4.90 -9.67
C ARG A 24 -10.92 -4.89 -9.26
N PHE A 25 -9.97 -4.99 -10.18
CA PHE A 25 -8.57 -5.34 -9.88
C PHE A 25 -7.79 -4.28 -9.08
N CYS A 26 -8.27 -3.04 -9.00
CA CYS A 26 -7.63 -1.94 -8.24
C CYS A 26 -8.65 -1.13 -7.43
N ARG A 27 -9.66 -1.82 -6.91
CA ARG A 27 -10.73 -1.24 -6.10
C ARG A 27 -10.78 -1.93 -4.74
N ASN A 28 -11.12 -1.17 -3.71
CA ASN A 28 -11.18 -1.64 -2.33
C ASN A 28 -12.63 -1.78 -1.83
N SER A 29 -13.60 -1.16 -2.51
CA SER A 29 -15.02 -1.30 -2.23
C SER A 29 -15.58 -2.64 -2.75
N VAL A 30 -16.51 -3.24 -2.00
CA VAL A 30 -17.11 -4.54 -2.29
C VAL A 30 -18.63 -4.40 -2.27
N ALA A 31 -19.32 -4.78 -3.36
CA ALA A 31 -20.77 -4.87 -3.35
C ALA A 31 -21.24 -6.26 -2.84
N PRO A 32 -22.47 -6.39 -2.32
CA PRO A 32 -22.98 -7.68 -1.84
C PRO A 32 -22.92 -8.76 -2.92
N GLY A 33 -22.32 -9.90 -2.60
CA GLY A 33 -22.16 -11.03 -3.53
C GLY A 33 -20.97 -10.92 -4.49
N GLU A 34 -20.15 -9.88 -4.40
CA GLU A 34 -18.90 -9.80 -5.14
C GLU A 34 -17.76 -10.54 -4.43
N GLU A 35 -16.83 -11.08 -5.22
CA GLU A 35 -15.56 -11.59 -4.69
C GLU A 35 -14.72 -10.43 -4.17
N ILE A 36 -14.11 -10.64 -3.01
CA ILE A 36 -13.25 -9.66 -2.35
C ILE A 36 -11.86 -9.72 -3.00
N GLU A 37 -11.34 -8.56 -3.41
CA GLU A 37 -9.95 -8.43 -3.81
C GLU A 37 -9.05 -8.48 -2.57
N THR A 38 -8.25 -9.54 -2.44
CA THR A 38 -7.46 -9.81 -1.23
C THR A 38 -6.00 -9.37 -1.33
N ARG A 39 -5.49 -9.06 -2.53
CA ARG A 39 -4.06 -8.75 -2.73
C ARG A 39 -3.58 -7.51 -1.98
N PHE A 40 -4.48 -6.55 -1.78
CA PHE A 40 -4.20 -5.29 -1.08
C PHE A 40 -4.71 -5.28 0.36
N MET A 41 -5.32 -6.37 0.82
CA MET A 41 -5.69 -6.51 2.22
C MET A 41 -4.45 -6.40 3.09
N GLY A 42 -4.54 -5.59 4.13
CA GLY A 42 -3.44 -5.35 5.06
C GLY A 42 -2.53 -4.17 4.70
N ILE A 43 -2.64 -3.55 3.52
CA ILE A 43 -1.86 -2.34 3.21
C ILE A 43 -2.14 -1.22 4.24
N GLY A 44 -3.41 -0.98 4.56
CA GLY A 44 -3.80 0.02 5.56
C GLY A 44 -3.23 -0.30 6.95
N TYR A 45 -3.21 -1.58 7.33
CA TYR A 45 -2.61 -2.02 8.60
C TYR A 45 -1.09 -1.84 8.59
N ALA A 46 -0.41 -2.21 7.51
CA ALA A 46 1.04 -2.06 7.38
C ALA A 46 1.47 -0.58 7.43
N LEU A 47 0.72 0.32 6.80
CA LEU A 47 0.93 1.77 6.91
C LEU A 47 0.83 2.24 8.35
N LEU A 48 -0.23 1.82 9.04
CA LEU A 48 -0.47 2.21 10.42
C LEU A 48 0.63 1.71 11.36
N MET A 49 1.06 0.47 11.18
CA MET A 49 2.12 -0.15 11.98
C MET A 49 3.46 0.55 11.79
N HIS A 50 3.80 0.93 10.55
CA HIS A 50 4.98 1.76 10.29
C HIS A 50 4.88 3.11 11.01
N ALA A 51 3.80 3.85 10.81
CA ALA A 51 3.62 5.15 11.45
C ALA A 51 3.69 5.07 12.99
N LEU A 52 3.07 4.04 13.60
CA LEU A 52 3.15 3.79 15.04
C LEU A 52 4.59 3.54 15.50
N ALA A 53 5.30 2.65 14.80
CA ALA A 53 6.66 2.28 15.16
C ALA A 53 7.63 3.46 15.00
N GLU A 54 7.51 4.24 13.93
CA GLU A 54 8.32 5.44 13.71
C GLU A 54 8.18 6.43 14.86
N LYS A 55 6.95 6.76 15.23
CA LYS A 55 6.66 7.69 16.33
C LYS A 55 7.16 7.14 17.67
N TYR A 56 6.97 5.86 17.95
CA TYR A 56 7.44 5.22 19.17
C TYR A 56 8.97 5.22 19.28
N CYS A 57 9.64 4.90 18.19
CA CYS A 57 11.10 4.82 18.14
C CYS A 57 11.79 6.18 18.04
N GLY A 58 11.04 7.26 17.84
CA GLY A 58 11.61 8.59 17.58
C GLY A 58 12.41 8.63 16.26
N ALA A 59 12.08 7.76 15.31
CA ALA A 59 12.70 7.76 14.00
C ALA A 59 12.22 8.98 13.20
N GLU A 60 13.09 9.53 12.35
CA GLU A 60 12.65 10.53 11.38
C GLU A 60 11.64 9.88 10.43
N PRO A 61 10.43 10.47 10.24
CA PRO A 61 9.42 9.88 9.37
C PRO A 61 9.96 9.68 7.97
N ALA A 62 9.93 8.45 7.48
CA ALA A 62 10.36 8.18 6.12
C ALA A 62 9.19 8.38 5.16
N PRO A 63 9.44 8.79 3.91
CA PRO A 63 8.39 8.89 2.92
C PRO A 63 7.81 7.50 2.64
N MET A 64 6.61 7.23 3.16
CA MET A 64 5.90 5.96 2.93
C MET A 64 5.43 5.81 1.48
N ALA A 65 5.15 6.93 0.80
CA ALA A 65 4.63 6.96 -0.57
C ALA A 65 5.45 6.14 -1.59
N PRO A 66 6.78 6.33 -1.76
CA PRO A 66 7.60 5.50 -2.63
C PRO A 66 7.43 3.98 -2.41
N LYS A 67 7.28 3.54 -1.16
CA LYS A 67 7.15 2.12 -0.82
C LYS A 67 5.77 1.57 -1.17
N PHE A 68 4.71 2.15 -0.62
CA PHE A 68 3.36 1.62 -0.75
C PHE A 68 2.73 1.94 -2.10
N LEU A 69 2.83 3.18 -2.58
CA LEU A 69 2.32 3.57 -3.90
C LEU A 69 3.17 2.97 -5.01
N GLY A 70 4.47 2.82 -4.79
CA GLY A 70 5.36 2.08 -5.71
C GLY A 70 4.97 0.60 -5.83
N HIS A 71 4.61 -0.05 -4.72
CA HIS A 71 4.10 -1.42 -4.74
C HIS A 71 2.80 -1.53 -5.57
N LEU A 72 1.84 -0.62 -5.36
CA LEU A 72 0.58 -0.60 -6.14
C LEU A 72 0.84 -0.40 -7.63
N LYS A 73 1.72 0.53 -8.00
CA LYS A 73 2.10 0.76 -9.40
C LYS A 73 2.71 -0.49 -10.04
N ARG A 74 3.60 -1.21 -9.34
CA ARG A 74 4.17 -2.49 -9.83
C ARG A 74 3.12 -3.59 -10.00
N GLN A 75 2.03 -3.53 -9.23
CA GLN A 75 0.89 -4.43 -9.36
C GLN A 75 -0.10 -3.99 -10.45
N GLY A 76 0.15 -2.88 -11.15
CA GLY A 76 -0.74 -2.35 -12.19
C GLY A 76 -1.84 -1.40 -11.69
N CYS A 77 -1.77 -0.95 -10.44
CA CYS A 77 -2.70 0.02 -9.86
C CYS A 77 -2.09 1.41 -9.80
N GLY A 78 -2.43 2.26 -10.77
CA GLY A 78 -1.95 3.64 -10.90
C GLY A 78 -2.79 4.68 -10.15
N PRO A 79 -2.39 5.96 -10.22
CA PRO A 79 -3.07 7.09 -9.54
C PRO A 79 -4.56 7.25 -9.83
N GLU A 80 -5.02 6.77 -10.99
CA GLU A 80 -6.41 6.77 -11.41
C GLU A 80 -7.29 5.76 -10.65
N THR A 81 -6.68 4.79 -9.99
CA THR A 81 -7.37 3.69 -9.31
C THR A 81 -7.83 4.05 -7.90
N GLU A 82 -8.90 3.40 -7.44
CA GLU A 82 -9.46 3.63 -6.11
C GLU A 82 -8.46 3.28 -5.00
N ILE A 83 -7.86 2.08 -5.06
CA ILE A 83 -6.90 1.65 -4.04
C ILE A 83 -5.70 2.60 -3.93
N TYR A 84 -5.21 3.13 -5.05
CA TYR A 84 -4.09 4.07 -5.02
C TYR A 84 -4.47 5.35 -4.28
N ARG A 85 -5.63 5.94 -4.62
CA ARG A 85 -6.12 7.17 -3.96
C ARG A 85 -6.40 6.95 -2.48
N ASP A 86 -6.97 5.81 -2.11
CA ASP A 86 -7.24 5.45 -0.72
C ASP A 86 -5.95 5.33 0.09
N VAL A 87 -4.93 4.69 -0.48
CA VAL A 87 -3.61 4.54 0.15
C VAL A 87 -2.88 5.88 0.24
N GLU A 88 -2.90 6.68 -0.82
CA GLU A 88 -2.31 8.03 -0.84
C GLU A 88 -2.95 8.94 0.22
N MET A 89 -4.29 8.92 0.32
CA MET A 89 -5.02 9.64 1.36
C MET A 89 -4.67 9.14 2.77
N SER A 90 -4.51 7.82 2.93
CA SER A 90 -4.14 7.22 4.22
C SER A 90 -2.73 7.66 4.64
N ILE A 91 -1.75 7.65 3.73
CA ILE A 91 -0.39 8.14 3.99
C ILE A 91 -0.44 9.60 4.47
N SER A 92 -1.16 10.46 3.74
CA SER A 92 -1.29 11.87 4.11
C SER A 92 -1.90 12.08 5.50
N LYS A 93 -2.85 11.24 5.91
CA LYS A 93 -3.45 11.29 7.26
C LYS A 93 -2.47 10.84 8.35
N LEU A 94 -1.59 9.89 8.06
CA LEU A 94 -0.68 9.29 9.03
C LEU A 94 0.57 10.15 9.27
N ASP A 95 1.11 10.82 8.24
CA ASP A 95 2.33 11.63 8.33
C ASP A 95 2.25 12.73 9.40
N GLY A 96 1.05 13.29 9.62
CA GLY A 96 0.80 14.34 10.62
C GLY A 96 0.22 13.86 11.95
N ALA A 97 -0.12 12.58 12.10
CA ALA A 97 -0.83 12.09 13.27
C ALA A 97 0.09 11.88 14.48
N ASN A 98 -0.41 12.17 15.68
CA ASN A 98 0.28 11.82 16.93
C ASN A 98 0.01 10.36 17.31
N LEU A 99 0.80 9.82 18.24
CA LEU A 99 0.73 8.41 18.66
C LEU A 99 -0.67 7.97 19.08
N LYS A 100 -1.39 8.83 19.81
CA LYS A 100 -2.74 8.53 20.28
C LYS A 100 -3.73 8.43 19.13
N LEU A 101 -3.67 9.36 18.16
CA LEU A 101 -4.54 9.35 16.99
C LEU A 101 -4.24 8.17 16.06
N LEU A 102 -2.96 7.83 15.89
CA LEU A 102 -2.52 6.62 15.19
C LEU A 102 -3.09 5.38 15.89
N ALA A 103 -2.93 5.29 17.21
CA ALA A 103 -3.43 4.17 17.99
C ALA A 103 -4.96 4.03 17.98
N GLN A 104 -5.69 5.02 17.49
CA GLN A 104 -7.14 4.96 17.33
C GLN A 104 -7.56 4.52 15.91
N GLY A 105 -6.60 4.21 15.03
CA GLY A 105 -6.88 3.90 13.62
C GLY A 105 -7.56 5.07 12.88
N GLY A 106 -7.36 6.31 13.35
CA GLY A 106 -8.04 7.50 12.83
C GLY A 106 -9.50 7.68 13.29
N GLY A 107 -10.01 6.83 14.19
CA GLY A 107 -11.36 6.93 14.74
C GLY A 107 -11.39 7.69 16.08
N PRO A 108 -11.92 8.92 16.16
CA PRO A 108 -11.88 9.72 17.40
C PRO A 108 -12.74 9.14 18.54
N GLY A 109 -13.61 8.16 18.25
CA GLY A 109 -14.49 7.52 19.24
C GLY A 109 -13.82 6.44 20.11
N LEU A 110 -12.61 6.00 19.77
CA LEU A 110 -11.87 5.01 20.56
C LEU A 110 -11.06 5.71 21.66
N SER A 111 -11.57 5.78 22.89
CA SER A 111 -10.83 6.37 24.01
C SER A 111 -9.70 5.44 24.49
N LEU A 112 -8.55 5.46 23.81
CA LEU A 112 -7.34 4.81 24.33
C LEU A 112 -6.62 5.70 25.34
N SER A 113 -6.15 5.08 26.42
CA SER A 113 -5.16 5.68 27.30
C SER A 113 -3.83 5.85 26.59
N GLU A 114 -3.00 6.77 27.08
CA GLU A 114 -1.64 6.96 26.57
C GLU A 114 -0.82 5.67 26.68
N ARG A 115 -0.97 4.93 27.79
CA ARG A 115 -0.29 3.65 27.98
C ARG A 115 -0.69 2.62 26.93
N GLN A 116 -1.97 2.51 26.59
CA GLN A 116 -2.41 1.59 25.54
C GLN A 116 -1.86 1.98 24.15
N ALA A 117 -1.77 3.29 23.86
CA ALA A 117 -1.16 3.75 22.62
C ALA A 117 0.33 3.42 22.56
N GLN A 118 1.05 3.60 23.68
CA GLN A 118 2.46 3.24 23.82
C GLN A 118 2.67 1.72 23.69
N ASP A 119 1.86 0.91 24.35
CA ASP A 119 1.94 -0.55 24.29
C ASP A 119 1.70 -1.06 22.87
N TRP A 120 0.71 -0.49 22.16
CA TRP A 120 0.46 -0.86 20.77
C TRP A 120 1.64 -0.48 19.86
N ALA A 121 2.15 0.74 20.01
CA ALA A 121 3.26 1.20 19.18
C ALA A 121 4.57 0.45 19.47
N ALA A 122 4.80 0.03 20.73
CA ALA A 122 5.88 -0.85 21.11
C ALA A 122 5.76 -2.23 20.44
N SER A 123 4.54 -2.79 20.38
CA SER A 123 4.27 -4.03 19.63
C SER A 123 4.56 -3.84 18.15
N ALA A 124 4.15 -2.72 17.55
CA ALA A 124 4.41 -2.41 16.16
C ALA A 124 5.90 -2.33 15.84
N SER A 125 6.67 -1.65 16.69
CA SER A 125 8.14 -1.63 16.58
C SER A 125 8.74 -3.03 16.63
N LYS A 126 8.28 -3.87 17.56
CA LYS A 126 8.76 -5.25 17.71
C LYS A 126 8.47 -6.10 16.47
N GLU A 127 7.28 -6.00 15.90
CA GLU A 127 6.90 -6.73 14.67
C GLU A 127 7.75 -6.31 13.46
N LEU A 128 8.22 -5.06 13.43
CA LEU A 128 9.14 -4.56 12.40
C LEU A 128 10.61 -4.89 12.66
N GLY A 129 10.91 -5.60 13.76
CA GLY A 129 12.26 -6.03 14.14
C GLY A 129 12.99 -5.05 15.06
N GLY A 130 12.26 -4.16 15.72
CA GLY A 130 12.75 -3.25 16.74
C GLY A 130 13.21 -1.88 16.22
N CYS A 131 13.33 -0.92 17.14
CA CYS A 131 13.66 0.46 16.81
C CYS A 131 15.01 0.64 16.12
N GLU A 132 16.05 -0.09 16.54
CA GLU A 132 17.37 0.00 15.93
C GLU A 132 17.34 -0.38 14.45
N ARG A 133 16.64 -1.48 14.13
CA ARG A 133 16.48 -1.93 12.74
C ARG A 133 15.66 -0.93 11.92
N LEU A 134 14.57 -0.42 12.48
CA LEU A 134 13.73 0.58 11.83
C LEU A 134 14.54 1.84 11.48
N ILE A 135 15.24 2.41 12.47
CA ILE A 135 16.07 3.61 12.27
C ILE A 135 17.18 3.34 11.24
N LYS A 136 17.79 2.16 11.25
CA LYS A 136 18.81 1.79 10.26
C LYS A 136 18.25 1.71 8.84
N LEU A 137 17.05 1.16 8.67
CA LEU A 137 16.34 1.16 7.39
C LEU A 137 15.99 2.58 6.94
N HIS A 138 15.63 3.46 7.88
CA HIS A 138 15.34 4.86 7.58
C HIS A 138 16.53 5.62 6.99
N ASN A 139 17.71 5.30 7.50
CA ASN A 139 18.96 5.88 7.05
C ASN A 139 19.53 5.24 5.78
N SER A 140 18.91 4.17 5.25
CA SER A 140 19.30 3.56 3.99
C SER A 140 18.44 4.09 2.84
N GLU A 141 18.98 4.07 1.62
CA GLU A 141 18.28 4.64 0.46
C GLU A 141 16.87 4.02 0.30
N PRO A 142 15.83 4.80 -0.08
CA PRO A 142 14.45 4.31 -0.18
C PRO A 142 14.27 3.06 -1.05
N GLU A 143 15.17 2.83 -2.01
CA GLU A 143 15.19 1.65 -2.87
C GLU A 143 15.55 0.35 -2.11
N SER A 144 16.29 0.45 -1.00
CA SER A 144 16.70 -0.68 -0.15
C SER A 144 15.59 -1.23 0.76
N TRP A 145 14.40 -0.62 0.73
CA TRP A 145 13.25 -0.97 1.56
C TRP A 145 12.32 -2.00 0.93
N GLN A 146 12.67 -2.45 -0.29
CA GLN A 146 11.94 -3.39 -1.12
C GLN A 146 12.20 -4.84 -0.71
#